data_AF-A0A8H8J2V9-F1
#
_entry.id   AF-A0A8H8J2V9-F1
#
_cell.length_a   1.000
_cell.length_b   1.000
_cell.length_c   1.000
_cell.angle_alpha   90.00
_cell.angle_beta   90.00
_cell.angle_gamma   90.00
#
_symmetry.space_group_name_H-M   'P 1'
#
loop_
_entity.id
_entity.type
_entity.pdbx_description
1 polymer ?
#
loop_
_entity_poly.entity_id
_entity_poly.type
_entity_poly.pdbx_seq_one_letter_code
_entity_poly.pdbx_strand_id
1 'polypeptide(L)'
;MKLENEKDAIAIAKWAGCIRSAVIGERLQVDTKTMRGILRYCGKEAPVILYIGGHTMNTPQGKIYLPADCCIDGENIPSRGIAFTDMRKMLFQKDKIQPMLLVTDACDFTNPLELPFVLRLDGKRGRWEKTEYYLEGNPKVKQSVLHFASTKPAGLSYSFKFGGIFTREFCNVGLDEGLTLTERSAKIQECIDKYMREYQAMNGGELLSQQHQDLNEKNPFAAFGLSYIPSQDLETPHIEGC
;
A
#
# COMPACT_ATOMS: atom_id res chain seq x y z
N MET A 1 10.51 7.45 -14.15
CA MET A 1 10.48 6.19 -13.38
C MET A 1 11.32 6.23 -12.11
N LYS A 2 12.67 6.25 -12.14
CA LYS A 2 13.48 6.29 -10.89
C LYS A 2 13.11 7.46 -9.96
N LEU A 3 12.94 8.65 -10.53
CA LEU A 3 12.58 9.88 -9.81
C LEU A 3 11.13 9.94 -9.32
N GLU A 4 10.25 9.06 -9.81
CA GLU A 4 8.82 9.10 -9.47
C GLU A 4 8.54 8.28 -8.21
N ASN A 5 9.06 7.05 -8.16
CA ASN A 5 8.96 6.19 -6.97
C ASN A 5 9.70 6.78 -5.76
N GLU A 6 10.74 7.58 -5.98
CA GLU A 6 11.46 8.31 -4.92
C GLU A 6 10.57 9.39 -4.28
N LYS A 7 9.77 10.10 -5.07
CA LYS A 7 8.82 11.10 -4.52
C LYS A 7 7.73 10.44 -3.69
N ASP A 8 7.25 9.28 -4.13
CA ASP A 8 6.24 8.51 -3.41
C ASP A 8 6.79 7.98 -2.08
N ALA A 9 8.01 7.45 -2.08
CA ALA A 9 8.68 7.00 -0.86
C ALA A 9 8.88 8.16 0.14
N ILE A 10 9.33 9.33 -0.33
CA ILE A 10 9.49 10.52 0.50
C ILE A 10 8.14 11.01 1.05
N ALA A 11 7.08 11.00 0.23
CA ALA A 11 5.74 11.41 0.66
C ALA A 11 5.20 10.50 1.77
N ILE A 12 5.34 9.18 1.60
CA ILE A 12 4.95 8.19 2.59
C ILE A 12 5.80 8.32 3.86
N ALA A 13 7.11 8.51 3.74
CA ALA A 13 7.99 8.70 4.89
C ALA A 13 7.59 9.93 5.70
N LYS A 14 7.34 11.07 5.04
CA LYS A 14 6.83 12.28 5.71
C LYS A 14 5.49 12.05 6.38
N TRP A 15 4.56 11.40 5.69
CA TRP A 15 3.25 11.06 6.24
C TRP A 15 3.35 10.13 7.46
N ALA A 16 4.23 9.13 7.40
CA ALA A 16 4.49 8.21 8.51
C ALA A 16 5.22 8.91 9.68
N GLY A 17 6.02 9.95 9.41
CA GLY A 17 6.66 10.78 10.43
C GLY A 17 5.68 11.57 11.30
N CYS A 18 4.44 11.78 10.84
CA CYS A 18 3.37 12.35 11.65
C CYS A 18 2.80 11.37 12.70
N ILE A 19 3.27 10.12 12.70
CA ILE A 19 2.86 9.10 13.66
C ILE A 19 3.87 9.06 14.79
N ARG A 20 3.37 9.20 16.02
CA ARG A 20 4.21 9.18 17.21
C ARG A 20 5.00 7.88 17.30
N SER A 21 6.30 7.99 17.56
CA SER A 21 7.23 6.86 17.79
C SER A 21 7.49 5.96 16.57
N ALA A 22 7.19 6.41 15.34
CA ALA A 22 7.54 5.67 14.13
C ALA A 22 9.06 5.70 13.88
N VAL A 23 9.68 4.53 13.71
CA VAL A 23 11.03 4.40 13.15
C VAL A 23 10.90 4.20 11.65
N ILE A 24 11.43 5.12 10.87
CA ILE A 24 11.28 5.12 9.41
C ILE A 24 12.54 4.53 8.77
N GLY A 25 12.36 3.45 8.00
CA GLY A 25 13.39 2.90 7.13
C GLY A 25 13.02 3.11 5.68
N GLU A 26 13.75 3.98 4.98
CA GLU A 26 13.57 4.18 3.54
C GLU A 26 14.61 3.37 2.74
N ARG A 27 14.15 2.67 1.70
CA ARG A 27 15.01 1.94 0.76
C ARG A 27 14.48 2.11 -0.65
N LEU A 28 15.27 2.76 -1.50
CA LEU A 28 14.98 2.90 -2.92
C LEU A 28 15.73 1.82 -3.72
N GLN A 29 15.17 1.41 -4.86
CA GLN A 29 15.79 0.42 -5.76
C GLN A 29 16.16 -0.90 -5.06
N VAL A 30 15.20 -1.44 -4.31
CA VAL A 30 15.39 -2.67 -3.52
C VAL A 30 15.54 -3.88 -4.44
N ASP A 31 16.65 -4.61 -4.31
CA ASP A 31 16.87 -5.87 -5.00
C ASP A 31 16.05 -7.02 -4.39
N THR A 32 15.95 -8.14 -5.10
CA THR A 32 15.16 -9.31 -4.69
C THR A 32 15.61 -9.85 -3.34
N LYS A 33 16.92 -9.88 -3.06
CA LYS A 33 17.47 -10.39 -1.80
C LYS A 33 17.03 -9.53 -0.63
N THR A 34 17.15 -8.21 -0.76
CA THR A 34 16.80 -7.21 0.25
C THR A 34 15.31 -7.19 0.48
N MET A 35 14.49 -7.21 -0.59
CA MET A 35 13.03 -7.26 -0.47
C MET A 35 12.58 -8.52 0.29
N ARG A 36 13.13 -9.69 -0.04
CA ARG A 36 12.87 -10.93 0.73
C ARG A 36 13.29 -10.81 2.19
N GLY A 37 14.40 -10.11 2.48
CA GLY A 37 14.84 -9.80 3.85
C GLY A 37 13.82 -8.96 4.62
N ILE A 38 13.36 -7.86 4.01
CA ILE A 38 12.34 -6.96 4.57
C ILE A 38 11.05 -7.74 4.86
N LEU A 39 10.50 -8.46 3.87
CA LEU A 39 9.26 -9.24 4.04
C LEU A 39 9.36 -10.27 5.17
N ARG A 40 10.53 -10.90 5.36
CA ARG A 40 10.76 -11.86 6.46
C ARG A 40 10.92 -11.18 7.82
N TYR A 41 11.38 -9.95 7.91
CA TYR A 41 11.61 -9.29 9.20
C TYR A 41 10.44 -8.40 9.64
N CYS A 42 9.70 -7.84 8.68
CA CYS A 42 8.57 -6.95 8.89
C CYS A 42 7.55 -7.53 9.90
N GLY A 43 7.08 -6.69 10.83
CA GLY A 43 6.02 -7.01 11.79
C GLY A 43 6.38 -8.04 12.89
N LYS A 44 7.68 -8.34 13.11
CA LYS A 44 8.10 -9.28 14.17
C LYS A 44 7.91 -8.74 15.58
N GLU A 45 8.39 -7.51 15.81
CA GLU A 45 8.56 -6.98 17.17
C GLU A 45 7.57 -5.85 17.48
N ALA A 46 7.21 -5.05 16.47
CA ALA A 46 6.32 -3.91 16.59
C ALA A 46 5.32 -3.84 15.41
N PRO A 47 4.19 -3.14 15.58
CA PRO A 47 3.31 -2.78 14.47
C PRO A 47 4.09 -2.11 13.35
N VAL A 48 3.68 -2.33 12.10
CA VAL A 48 4.47 -1.88 10.94
C VAL A 48 3.59 -1.27 9.86
N ILE A 49 4.11 -0.19 9.27
CA ILE A 49 3.61 0.37 8.03
C ILE A 49 4.58 -0.06 6.94
N LEU A 50 4.10 -0.84 5.99
CA LEU A 50 4.88 -1.31 4.86
C LEU A 50 4.34 -0.67 3.59
N TYR A 51 5.14 0.17 2.95
CA TYR A 51 4.84 0.69 1.62
C TYR A 51 5.61 -0.08 0.54
N ILE A 52 4.92 -0.49 -0.53
CA ILE A 52 5.52 -1.15 -1.69
C ILE A 52 5.05 -0.45 -2.95
N GLY A 53 5.93 0.37 -3.54
CA GLY A 53 5.77 0.90 -4.89
C GLY A 53 6.48 0.02 -5.93
N GLY A 54 5.96 -0.04 -7.15
CA GLY A 54 6.68 -0.64 -8.27
C GLY A 54 5.81 -1.33 -9.31
N HIS A 55 6.29 -2.45 -9.85
CA HIS A 55 5.66 -3.17 -10.95
C HIS A 55 5.33 -4.60 -10.58
N THR A 56 4.30 -5.12 -11.26
CA THR A 56 3.96 -6.54 -11.25
C THR A 56 4.04 -7.11 -12.65
N MET A 57 4.08 -8.44 -12.72
CA MET A 57 3.97 -9.18 -13.96
C MET A 57 3.11 -10.43 -13.74
N ASN A 58 2.31 -10.78 -14.73
CA ASN A 58 1.61 -12.05 -14.80
C ASN A 58 2.53 -13.11 -15.45
N THR A 59 2.68 -14.25 -14.79
CA THR A 59 3.44 -15.42 -15.28
C THR A 59 2.51 -16.64 -15.34
N PRO A 60 2.90 -17.73 -16.03
CA PRO A 60 2.12 -18.97 -15.99
C PRO A 60 1.89 -19.52 -14.58
N GLN A 61 2.75 -19.18 -13.62
CA GLN A 61 2.68 -19.61 -12.22
C GLN A 61 1.90 -18.62 -11.33
N GLY A 62 1.36 -17.55 -11.90
CA GLY A 62 0.63 -16.50 -11.19
C GLY A 62 1.35 -15.15 -11.22
N LYS A 63 0.97 -14.26 -10.30
CA LYS A 63 1.45 -12.89 -10.26
C LYS A 63 2.72 -12.73 -9.42
N ILE A 64 3.65 -11.95 -9.93
CA ILE A 64 4.94 -11.63 -9.28
C ILE A 64 5.09 -10.12 -9.11
N TYR A 65 5.70 -9.70 -8.00
CA TYR A 65 6.30 -8.38 -7.85
C TYR A 65 7.69 -8.37 -8.50
N LEU A 66 8.07 -7.23 -9.09
CA LEU A 66 9.36 -7.02 -9.75
C LEU A 66 10.26 -6.08 -8.92
N PRO A 67 11.18 -6.61 -8.11
CA PRO A 67 12.27 -5.85 -7.51
C PRO A 67 13.18 -5.17 -8.56
N ALA A 68 14.06 -4.26 -8.10
CA ALA A 68 14.85 -3.42 -8.99
C ALA A 68 15.82 -4.20 -9.89
N ASP A 69 16.34 -5.34 -9.40
CA ASP A 69 17.25 -6.23 -10.13
C ASP A 69 16.52 -7.21 -11.06
N CYS A 70 15.19 -7.12 -11.18
CA CYS A 70 14.42 -7.84 -12.20
C CYS A 70 14.50 -7.20 -13.58
N CYS A 71 14.92 -5.93 -13.71
CA CYS A 71 15.02 -5.27 -15.00
C CYS A 71 16.50 -5.07 -15.36
N ILE A 72 16.98 -5.77 -16.40
CA ILE A 72 18.33 -5.61 -16.94
C ILE A 72 18.17 -5.18 -18.40
N ASP A 73 18.81 -4.07 -18.79
CA ASP A 73 18.78 -3.55 -20.16
C ASP A 73 17.36 -3.34 -20.72
N GLY A 74 16.40 -3.03 -19.84
CA GLY A 74 14.99 -2.83 -20.20
C GLY A 74 14.18 -4.13 -20.32
N GLU A 75 14.80 -5.29 -20.16
CA GLU A 75 14.13 -6.59 -20.14
C GLU A 75 13.84 -7.05 -18.71
N ASN A 76 12.62 -7.52 -18.49
CA ASN A 76 12.23 -8.13 -17.22
C ASN A 76 12.68 -9.59 -17.16
N ILE A 77 13.28 -9.99 -16.05
CA ILE A 77 13.75 -11.34 -15.75
C ILE A 77 12.79 -11.97 -14.72
N PRO A 78 11.78 -12.75 -15.15
CA PRO A 78 10.72 -13.21 -14.24
C PRO A 78 11.22 -14.10 -13.10
N SER A 79 12.33 -14.83 -13.33
CA SER A 79 12.95 -15.70 -12.32
C SER A 79 13.49 -14.96 -11.10
N ARG A 80 13.69 -13.63 -11.20
CA ARG A 80 14.07 -12.77 -10.07
C ARG A 80 12.87 -12.17 -9.36
N GLY A 81 11.67 -12.30 -9.93
CA GLY A 81 10.44 -11.82 -9.31
C GLY A 81 10.13 -12.52 -7.98
N ILE A 82 9.24 -11.89 -7.21
CA ILE A 82 8.73 -12.47 -5.97
C ILE A 82 7.25 -12.75 -6.16
N ALA A 83 6.89 -14.04 -6.16
CA ALA A 83 5.50 -14.45 -6.25
C ALA A 83 4.68 -13.91 -5.07
N PHE A 84 3.42 -13.53 -5.31
CA PHE A 84 2.53 -13.07 -4.25
C PHE A 84 2.33 -14.14 -3.16
N THR A 85 2.28 -15.41 -3.56
CA THR A 85 2.27 -16.55 -2.64
C THR A 85 3.51 -16.60 -1.74
N ASP A 86 4.69 -16.26 -2.27
CA ASP A 86 5.93 -16.16 -1.50
C ASP A 86 5.93 -14.94 -0.58
N MET A 87 5.44 -13.78 -1.05
CA MET A 87 5.30 -12.58 -0.21
C MET A 87 4.42 -12.88 1.00
N ARG A 88 3.25 -13.49 0.75
CA ARG A 88 2.31 -13.91 1.79
C ARG A 88 2.97 -14.87 2.79
N LYS A 89 3.68 -15.89 2.30
CA LYS A 89 4.43 -16.82 3.15
C LYS A 89 5.43 -16.07 4.02
N MET A 90 6.28 -15.23 3.44
CA MET A 90 7.31 -14.52 4.20
C MET A 90 6.72 -13.58 5.26
N LEU A 91 5.61 -12.91 4.93
CA LEU A 91 4.92 -12.01 5.85
C LEU A 91 4.18 -12.77 6.96
N PHE A 92 3.56 -13.91 6.68
CA PHE A 92 2.67 -14.63 7.61
C PHE A 92 3.22 -15.93 8.20
N GLN A 93 4.46 -16.34 7.90
CA GLN A 93 5.03 -17.60 8.39
C GLN A 93 5.29 -17.69 9.91
N LYS A 94 4.97 -16.65 10.70
CA LYS A 94 5.43 -16.55 12.10
C LYS A 94 4.27 -16.69 13.09
N ASP A 95 4.59 -17.25 14.26
CA ASP A 95 3.62 -17.56 15.31
C ASP A 95 3.01 -16.32 15.97
N LYS A 96 3.73 -15.19 15.94
CA LYS A 96 3.27 -13.88 16.43
C LYS A 96 3.72 -12.80 15.47
N ILE A 97 2.77 -12.07 14.91
CA ILE A 97 3.02 -10.93 14.04
C ILE A 97 2.13 -9.81 14.52
N GLN A 98 2.72 -8.63 14.61
CA GLN A 98 2.08 -7.41 15.06
C GLN A 98 1.16 -6.86 13.96
N PRO A 99 0.21 -5.99 14.33
CA PRO A 99 -0.66 -5.31 13.35
C PRO A 99 0.14 -4.67 12.21
N MET A 100 -0.35 -4.82 10.97
CA MET A 100 0.31 -4.31 9.77
C MET A 100 -0.62 -3.42 8.94
N LEU A 101 -0.12 -2.25 8.58
CA LEU A 101 -0.68 -1.42 7.52
C LEU A 101 0.17 -1.61 6.26
N LEU A 102 -0.35 -2.30 5.27
CA LEU A 102 0.27 -2.42 3.95
C LEU A 102 -0.29 -1.33 3.03
N VAL A 103 0.56 -0.59 2.32
CA VAL A 103 0.16 0.36 1.28
C VAL A 103 0.91 -0.02 0.01
N THR A 104 0.20 -0.27 -1.08
CA THR A 104 0.83 -0.72 -2.32
C THR A 104 0.45 0.18 -3.47
N ASP A 105 1.46 0.70 -4.16
CA ASP A 105 1.28 1.50 -5.35
C ASP A 105 1.96 0.83 -6.55
N ALA A 106 1.23 -0.12 -7.16
CA ALA A 106 1.69 -0.89 -8.29
C ALA A 106 0.50 -1.35 -9.15
N CYS A 107 0.70 -1.40 -10.47
CA CYS A 107 -0.30 -1.92 -11.39
C CYS A 107 -0.67 -3.36 -11.02
N ASP A 108 -1.97 -3.67 -11.06
CA ASP A 108 -2.50 -5.02 -10.83
C ASP A 108 -2.07 -5.66 -9.49
N PHE A 109 -1.74 -4.84 -8.47
CA PHE A 109 -1.28 -5.24 -7.14
C PHE A 109 -2.41 -5.11 -6.10
N THR A 110 -3.42 -5.98 -6.20
CA THR A 110 -4.75 -5.70 -5.63
C THR A 110 -5.03 -6.43 -4.33
N ASN A 111 -4.71 -7.73 -4.27
CA ASN A 111 -4.82 -8.54 -3.06
C ASN A 111 -3.67 -9.56 -2.96
N PRO A 112 -2.40 -9.09 -2.84
CA PRO A 112 -1.20 -9.94 -2.79
C PRO A 112 -1.18 -10.87 -1.58
N LEU A 113 -1.93 -10.53 -0.54
CA LEU A 113 -2.00 -11.27 0.71
C LEU A 113 -3.18 -12.24 0.77
N GLU A 114 -4.02 -12.29 -0.27
CA GLU A 114 -5.23 -13.12 -0.31
C GLU A 114 -6.12 -12.86 0.91
N LEU A 115 -6.31 -11.58 1.25
CA LEU A 115 -7.15 -11.17 2.38
C LEU A 115 -8.60 -11.61 2.14
N PRO A 116 -9.30 -12.09 3.19
CA PRO A 116 -10.63 -12.70 3.07
C PRO A 116 -11.76 -11.69 2.89
N PHE A 117 -11.50 -10.40 3.13
CA PHE A 117 -12.49 -9.34 3.02
C PHE A 117 -11.98 -8.15 2.21
N VAL A 118 -12.93 -7.43 1.63
CA VAL A 118 -12.71 -6.21 0.86
C VAL A 118 -13.81 -5.20 1.14
N LEU A 119 -13.44 -4.00 1.56
CA LEU A 119 -14.31 -2.83 1.55
C LEU A 119 -14.42 -2.25 0.12
N ARG A 120 -15.59 -2.36 -0.50
CA ARG A 120 -15.89 -1.68 -1.77
C ARG A 120 -16.64 -0.37 -1.53
N LEU A 121 -16.37 0.62 -2.37
CA LEU A 121 -17.09 1.89 -2.35
C LEU A 121 -18.08 1.97 -3.51
N ASP A 122 -19.32 2.30 -3.18
CA ASP A 122 -20.36 2.75 -4.12
C ASP A 122 -20.68 4.22 -3.80
N GLY A 123 -20.00 5.12 -4.50
CA GLY A 123 -19.93 6.53 -4.13
C GLY A 123 -19.33 6.72 -2.73
N LYS A 124 -20.11 7.29 -1.80
CA LYS A 124 -19.70 7.51 -0.40
C LYS A 124 -20.07 6.35 0.54
N ARG A 125 -20.73 5.31 0.03
CA ARG A 125 -21.17 4.16 0.84
C ARG A 125 -20.15 3.04 0.73
N GLY A 126 -19.67 2.57 1.89
CA GLY A 126 -18.80 1.42 1.99
C GLY A 126 -19.60 0.13 2.18
N ARG A 127 -19.24 -0.93 1.46
CA ARG A 127 -19.77 -2.28 1.65
C ARG A 127 -18.64 -3.28 1.85
N TRP A 128 -18.75 -4.04 2.93
CA TRP A 128 -17.89 -5.18 3.21
C TRP A 128 -18.30 -6.39 2.37
N GLU A 129 -17.35 -6.94 1.63
CA GLU A 129 -17.54 -8.14 0.82
C GLU A 129 -16.52 -9.21 1.17
N LYS A 130 -16.93 -10.46 1.01
CA LYS A 130 -16.05 -11.62 1.11
C LYS A 130 -15.31 -11.78 -0.22
N THR A 131 -14.02 -12.04 -0.14
CA THR A 131 -13.22 -12.43 -1.32
C THR A 131 -13.35 -13.94 -1.57
N GLU A 132 -12.82 -14.40 -2.69
CA GLU A 132 -12.69 -15.83 -2.99
C GLU A 132 -11.91 -16.60 -1.91
N TYR A 133 -11.04 -15.92 -1.16
CA TYR A 133 -10.20 -16.50 -0.10
C TYR A 133 -10.92 -16.62 1.26
N TYR A 134 -12.16 -16.12 1.40
CA TYR A 134 -12.92 -16.21 2.65
C TYR A 134 -13.18 -17.66 3.08
N LEU A 135 -13.59 -18.52 2.13
CA LEU A 135 -13.98 -19.92 2.41
C LEU A 135 -12.79 -20.88 2.40
N GLU A 136 -11.71 -20.52 1.70
CA GLU A 136 -10.49 -21.33 1.71
C GLU A 136 -9.89 -21.47 3.11
N GLY A 137 -10.35 -20.62 4.05
CA GLY A 137 -9.99 -20.70 5.45
C GLY A 137 -8.48 -20.62 5.53
N ASN A 138 -7.93 -19.41 5.53
CA ASN A 138 -6.51 -19.27 5.82
C ASN A 138 -6.38 -19.16 7.35
N PRO A 139 -6.30 -20.27 8.13
CA PRO A 139 -6.19 -20.23 9.60
C PRO A 139 -4.90 -19.54 10.09
N LYS A 140 -4.08 -19.04 9.15
CA LYS A 140 -2.76 -18.46 9.35
C LYS A 140 -2.79 -16.93 9.45
N VAL A 141 -3.82 -16.26 8.95
CA VAL A 141 -3.95 -14.79 9.14
C VAL A 141 -4.67 -14.53 10.46
N LYS A 142 -3.98 -14.78 11.57
CA LYS A 142 -4.45 -14.42 12.93
C LYS A 142 -4.16 -12.94 13.26
N GLN A 143 -3.91 -12.13 12.24
CA GLN A 143 -3.27 -10.83 12.35
C GLN A 143 -4.20 -9.75 11.84
N SER A 144 -4.17 -8.60 12.49
CA SER A 144 -4.82 -7.39 12.01
C SER A 144 -3.99 -6.81 10.86
N VAL A 145 -4.45 -6.99 9.63
CA VAL A 145 -3.81 -6.46 8.43
C VAL A 145 -4.77 -5.54 7.70
N LEU A 146 -4.33 -4.31 7.46
CA LEU A 146 -5.06 -3.33 6.68
C LEU A 146 -4.24 -3.03 5.42
N HIS A 147 -4.81 -3.19 4.22
CA HIS A 147 -4.05 -3.08 2.96
C HIS A 147 -4.62 -2.00 2.03
N PHE A 148 -3.99 -0.84 1.84
CA PHE A 148 -4.46 0.12 0.82
C PHE A 148 -3.79 -0.22 -0.52
N ALA A 149 -4.57 -0.59 -1.53
CA ALA A 149 -4.09 -0.85 -2.88
C ALA A 149 -4.44 0.30 -3.85
N SER A 150 -3.49 0.71 -4.69
CA SER A 150 -3.71 1.77 -5.68
C SER A 150 -4.54 1.36 -6.89
N THR A 151 -4.71 0.06 -7.10
CA THR A 151 -5.40 -0.46 -8.29
C THR A 151 -6.47 -1.48 -7.92
N LYS A 152 -7.47 -1.57 -8.80
CA LYS A 152 -8.42 -2.69 -8.88
C LYS A 152 -7.83 -3.82 -9.74
N PRO A 153 -8.41 -5.05 -9.71
CA PRO A 153 -7.99 -6.13 -10.61
C PRO A 153 -7.96 -5.68 -12.07
N ALA A 154 -6.87 -5.98 -12.78
CA ALA A 154 -6.61 -5.51 -14.16
C ALA A 154 -6.57 -3.98 -14.33
N GLY A 155 -6.46 -3.22 -13.23
CA GLY A 155 -6.30 -1.77 -13.24
C GLY A 155 -4.84 -1.33 -13.40
N LEU A 156 -4.66 -0.18 -14.04
CA LEU A 156 -3.37 0.49 -14.13
C LEU A 156 -3.21 1.47 -12.95
N SER A 157 -2.02 1.51 -12.36
CA SER A 157 -1.62 2.63 -11.50
C SER A 157 -1.02 3.73 -12.37
N TYR A 158 -1.29 4.98 -12.04
CA TYR A 158 -0.82 6.13 -12.78
C TYR A 158 0.21 6.89 -11.95
N SER A 159 1.40 7.05 -12.54
CA SER A 159 2.44 7.91 -12.04
C SER A 159 2.66 9.06 -13.02
N PHE A 160 2.86 10.26 -12.47
CA PHE A 160 3.16 11.47 -13.22
C PHE A 160 4.51 12.02 -12.76
N LYS A 161 4.92 13.17 -13.32
CA LYS A 161 6.15 13.89 -12.91
C LYS A 161 6.24 14.15 -11.39
N PHE A 162 5.15 14.04 -10.65
CA PHE A 162 5.06 14.27 -9.20
C PHE A 162 4.95 13.00 -8.34
N GLY A 163 5.03 11.80 -8.93
CA GLY A 163 4.80 10.53 -8.24
C GLY A 163 3.45 9.89 -8.61
N GLY A 164 3.11 8.79 -7.94
CA GLY A 164 1.84 8.09 -8.04
C GLY A 164 0.67 8.91 -7.48
N ILE A 165 -0.42 9.03 -8.26
CA ILE A 165 -1.62 9.77 -7.83
C ILE A 165 -2.13 9.20 -6.50
N PHE A 166 -2.23 7.88 -6.41
CA PHE A 166 -2.74 7.22 -5.23
C PHE A 166 -1.89 7.54 -4.00
N THR A 167 -0.56 7.40 -4.09
CA THR A 167 0.34 7.67 -2.95
C THR A 167 0.19 9.11 -2.48
N ARG A 168 0.15 10.07 -3.42
CA ARG A 168 -0.08 11.49 -3.10
C ARG A 168 -1.39 11.71 -2.35
N GLU A 169 -2.52 11.24 -2.90
CA GLU A 169 -3.83 11.50 -2.30
C GLU A 169 -4.04 10.71 -1.00
N PHE A 170 -3.46 9.51 -0.90
CA PHE A 170 -3.41 8.75 0.36
C PHE A 170 -2.73 9.57 1.47
N CYS A 171 -1.57 10.17 1.17
CA CYS A 171 -0.86 11.00 2.14
C CYS A 171 -1.60 12.31 2.46
N ASN A 172 -2.33 12.89 1.50
CA ASN A 172 -3.07 14.15 1.68
C ASN A 172 -4.30 14.01 2.59
N VAL A 173 -4.95 12.85 2.63
CA VAL A 173 -6.16 12.65 3.43
C VAL A 173 -5.87 12.61 4.95
N GLY A 174 -4.58 12.76 5.34
CA GLY A 174 -4.14 12.88 6.73
C GLY A 174 -4.41 11.61 7.52
N LEU A 175 -4.12 11.63 8.83
CA LEU A 175 -4.50 10.58 9.77
C LEU A 175 -5.58 11.04 10.76
N ASP A 176 -6.15 12.23 10.52
CA ASP A 176 -7.01 12.94 11.47
C ASP A 176 -7.99 12.04 12.21
N GLU A 177 -8.03 12.25 13.53
CA GLU A 177 -8.87 11.55 14.48
C GLU A 177 -10.33 11.99 14.28
N GLY A 178 -11.07 11.27 13.45
CA GLY A 178 -12.49 11.56 13.25
C GLY A 178 -13.12 10.85 12.06
N LEU A 179 -12.33 10.50 11.04
CA LEU A 179 -12.85 9.76 9.90
C LEU A 179 -12.87 8.26 10.16
N THR A 180 -14.02 7.64 9.90
CA THR A 180 -14.14 6.19 9.74
C THR A 180 -13.31 5.71 8.54
N LEU A 181 -13.06 4.41 8.46
CA LEU A 181 -12.37 3.83 7.32
C LEU A 181 -13.10 4.10 6.00
N THR A 182 -14.43 3.94 6.00
CA THR A 182 -15.28 4.24 4.84
C THR A 182 -15.16 5.69 4.40
N GLU A 183 -15.25 6.64 5.33
CA GLU A 183 -15.13 8.07 4.99
C GLU A 183 -13.73 8.41 4.48
N ARG A 184 -12.69 7.80 5.06
CA ARG A 184 -11.31 7.99 4.62
C ARG A 184 -11.09 7.45 3.22
N SER A 185 -11.49 6.22 2.96
CA SER A 185 -11.42 5.61 1.63
C SER A 185 -12.24 6.40 0.60
N ALA A 186 -13.44 6.86 0.97
CA ALA A 186 -14.27 7.70 0.10
C ALA A 186 -13.60 9.04 -0.21
N LYS A 187 -12.94 9.68 0.77
CA LYS A 187 -12.22 10.93 0.57
C LYS A 187 -10.98 10.74 -0.33
N ILE A 188 -10.22 9.65 -0.14
CA ILE A 188 -9.09 9.31 -1.03
C ILE A 188 -9.61 9.09 -2.47
N GLN A 189 -10.68 8.31 -2.62
CA GLN A 189 -11.31 8.04 -3.92
C GLN A 189 -11.80 9.34 -4.59
N GLU A 190 -12.46 10.23 -3.84
CA GLU A 190 -12.93 11.52 -4.34
C GLU A 190 -11.78 12.41 -4.83
N CYS A 191 -10.67 12.46 -4.08
CA CYS A 191 -9.45 13.17 -4.48
C CYS A 191 -8.84 12.61 -5.76
N ILE A 192 -8.73 11.28 -5.87
CA ILE A 192 -8.24 10.60 -7.08
C ILE A 192 -9.16 10.87 -8.27
N ASP A 193 -10.47 10.70 -8.11
CA ASP A 193 -11.45 10.91 -9.19
C ASP A 193 -11.48 12.36 -9.66
N LYS A 194 -11.34 13.32 -8.75
CA LYS A 194 -11.22 14.74 -9.11
C LYS A 194 -9.98 14.97 -9.98
N TYR A 195 -8.82 14.46 -9.54
CA TYR A 195 -7.59 14.61 -10.29
C TYR A 195 -7.66 13.93 -11.66
N MET A 196 -8.28 12.74 -11.73
CA MET A 196 -8.49 12.03 -12.98
C MET A 196 -9.42 12.79 -13.91
N ARG A 197 -10.55 13.32 -13.44
CA ARG A 197 -11.44 14.16 -14.27
C ARG A 197 -10.73 15.40 -14.81
N GLU A 198 -9.93 16.07 -13.99
CA GLU A 198 -9.13 17.22 -14.43
C GLU A 198 -8.11 16.79 -15.50
N TYR A 199 -7.41 15.67 -15.29
CA TYR A 199 -6.49 15.10 -16.26
C TYR A 199 -7.17 14.69 -17.57
N GLN A 200 -8.36 14.11 -17.50
CA GLN A 200 -9.15 13.66 -18.64
C GLN A 200 -9.80 14.82 -19.38
N ALA A 201 -10.25 15.88 -18.70
CA ALA A 201 -10.67 17.11 -19.35
C ALA A 201 -9.53 17.75 -20.14
N MET A 202 -8.28 17.53 -19.72
CA MET A 202 -7.08 17.97 -20.44
C MET A 202 -6.62 17.00 -21.53
N ASN A 203 -6.96 15.69 -21.47
CA ASN A 203 -6.35 14.65 -22.31
C ASN A 203 -7.28 13.55 -22.89
N GLY A 204 -8.61 13.61 -22.67
CA GLY A 204 -9.64 12.82 -23.38
C GLY A 204 -9.75 11.31 -23.09
N GLY A 205 -9.77 10.85 -21.84
CA GLY A 205 -9.98 9.41 -21.51
C GLY A 205 -10.91 9.17 -20.32
N GLU A 206 -11.31 7.93 -20.03
CA GLU A 206 -12.09 7.52 -18.84
C GLU A 206 -11.29 6.52 -18.00
N LEU A 207 -11.41 6.55 -16.66
CA LEU A 207 -10.78 5.60 -15.76
C LEU A 207 -11.34 5.61 -14.33
N LEU A 208 -11.44 4.40 -13.75
CA LEU A 208 -12.09 4.07 -12.48
C LEU A 208 -11.06 3.52 -11.46
N SER A 209 -11.06 4.07 -10.25
CA SER A 209 -10.30 3.60 -9.07
C SER A 209 -11.24 2.94 -8.04
N GLN A 210 -10.81 1.88 -7.34
CA GLN A 210 -11.46 1.32 -6.13
C GLN A 210 -10.41 0.61 -5.22
N GLN A 211 -10.54 0.73 -3.89
CA GLN A 211 -9.60 0.21 -2.86
C GLN A 211 -10.14 -1.05 -2.13
N HIS A 212 -9.29 -1.76 -1.34
CA HIS A 212 -9.58 -3.05 -0.68
C HIS A 212 -9.17 -3.14 0.79
N GLN A 213 -10.02 -3.26 1.82
CA GLN A 213 -9.55 -3.41 3.24
C GLN A 213 -10.44 -4.22 4.17
N ASP A 214 -9.95 -4.55 5.40
CA ASP A 214 -10.55 -5.16 6.64
C ASP A 214 -10.16 -4.35 7.91
N LEU A 215 -11.16 -3.90 8.71
CA LEU A 215 -11.17 -3.67 10.18
C LEU A 215 -12.27 -2.70 10.66
N ASN A 216 -12.65 -2.88 11.92
CA ASN A 216 -13.79 -2.34 12.66
C ASN A 216 -13.90 -0.80 12.68
N GLU A 217 -15.14 -0.28 12.69
CA GLU A 217 -15.56 1.04 12.18
C GLU A 217 -15.09 2.29 12.96
N LYS A 218 -14.36 2.14 14.07
CA LYS A 218 -13.99 3.28 14.92
C LYS A 218 -12.46 3.35 15.11
N ASN A 219 -11.85 4.22 14.32
CA ASN A 219 -10.41 4.53 14.30
C ASN A 219 -9.51 3.32 13.99
N PRO A 220 -9.33 2.94 12.71
CA PRO A 220 -8.50 1.80 12.33
C PRO A 220 -7.07 1.95 12.84
N PHE A 221 -6.50 3.17 12.87
CA PHE A 221 -5.12 3.45 13.29
C PHE A 221 -4.89 3.26 14.79
N ALA A 222 -5.91 3.46 15.63
CA ALA A 222 -5.83 3.15 17.05
C ALA A 222 -5.61 1.65 17.31
N ALA A 223 -6.18 0.77 16.48
CA ALA A 223 -5.94 -0.68 16.55
C ALA A 223 -4.52 -1.08 16.15
N PHE A 224 -3.78 -0.19 15.45
CA PHE A 224 -2.36 -0.36 15.11
C PHE A 224 -1.43 0.33 16.12
N GLY A 225 -1.94 0.92 17.20
CA GLY A 225 -1.14 1.67 18.18
C GLY A 225 -0.56 2.97 17.61
N LEU A 226 -1.11 3.47 16.50
CA LEU A 226 -0.64 4.69 15.84
C LEU A 226 -1.42 5.88 16.42
N SER A 227 -0.73 6.74 17.18
CA SER A 227 -1.27 8.02 17.66
C SER A 227 -0.82 9.13 16.71
N TYR A 228 -1.76 9.90 16.18
CA TYR A 228 -1.47 11.03 15.28
C TYR A 228 -0.93 12.21 16.09
N ILE A 229 0.09 12.88 15.55
CA ILE A 229 0.51 14.21 16.01
C ILE A 229 0.03 15.21 14.95
N PRO A 230 -0.81 16.20 15.31
CA PRO A 230 -1.24 17.23 14.38
C PRO A 230 -0.05 17.88 13.68
N SER A 231 -0.14 18.05 12.35
CA SER A 231 0.95 18.60 11.53
C SER A 231 1.39 20.02 11.92
N GLN A 232 0.60 20.72 12.74
CA GLN A 232 0.92 22.03 13.30
C GLN A 232 1.95 21.98 14.44
N ASP A 233 2.21 20.79 15.00
CA ASP A 233 3.11 20.58 16.15
C ASP A 233 4.43 19.88 15.75
N LEU A 234 4.65 19.60 14.46
CA LEU A 234 5.88 18.94 13.99
C LEU A 234 6.94 19.97 13.61
N GLU A 235 7.92 20.17 14.48
CA GLU A 235 9.23 20.67 14.06
C GLU A 235 9.83 19.67 13.06
N THR A 236 10.30 20.16 11.91
CA THR A 236 10.88 19.34 10.83
C THR A 236 11.90 18.34 11.39
N PRO A 237 11.69 17.02 11.27
CA PRO A 237 12.66 16.06 11.80
C PRO A 237 13.98 16.16 11.03
N HIS A 238 15.08 16.27 11.78
CA HIS A 238 16.43 16.11 11.25
C HIS A 238 16.57 14.68 10.69
N ILE A 239 16.66 14.56 9.37
CA ILE A 239 17.01 13.32 8.70
C ILE A 239 18.54 13.16 8.85
N GLU A 240 18.97 12.37 9.82
CA GLU A 240 20.37 11.94 9.90
C GLU A 240 20.59 10.75 8.95
N GLY A 241 21.49 10.93 7.98
CA GLY A 241 21.81 9.94 6.97
C GLY A 241 22.53 8.72 7.54
N CYS A 242 22.13 7.54 7.04
CA CYS A 242 22.90 6.30 7.09
C CYS A 242 23.19 5.84 5.66
#